data_AF-A0A3D5U902-F1
#
_entry.id   AF-A0A3D5U902-F1
#
_cell.length_a   1.000
_cell.length_b   1.000
_cell.length_c   1.000
_cell.angle_alpha   90.00
_cell.angle_beta   90.00
_cell.angle_gamma   90.00
#
_symmetry.space_group_name_H-M   'P 1'
#
loop_
_entity.id
_entity.type
_entity.pdbx_description
1 polymer ?
#
loop_
_entity_poly.entity_id
_entity_poly.type
_entity_poly.pdbx_seq_one_letter_code
_entity_poly.pdbx_strand_id
1 'polypeptide(L)'
;MKANVMTAKRYLILSVPIFMLFIWACTPQVVLRPNIPILDTHAVETAMAPLVGQDAHFLTATDFFFMEEPLPNSSSWDLVFLGKVIQAPSIQTDNQAQMLRVQDGSTVWARWLATTRIATAADISLGKTVIFYDGEWGEGDVRIPPKSNQDARSLAWIISRITDTSETFRGYVLCGGDMKVSLKNLRVIVTQ
;
A
#
# COMPACT_ATOMS: atom_id res chain seq x y z
N MET A 1 59.85 69.38 1.08
CA MET A 1 59.36 68.50 2.17
C MET A 1 60.44 67.46 2.45
N LYS A 2 61.56 67.80 3.13
CA LYS A 2 61.88 67.58 4.57
C LYS A 2 61.34 66.24 5.10
N ALA A 3 62.17 65.18 5.08
CA ALA A 3 62.99 64.64 6.20
C ALA A 3 62.14 63.76 7.15
N ASN A 4 62.51 62.56 7.62
CA ASN A 4 63.81 62.12 8.11
C ASN A 4 63.85 60.59 8.24
N VAL A 5 65.04 60.02 8.06
CA VAL A 5 65.48 58.74 8.60
C VAL A 5 65.60 58.89 10.13
N MET A 6 65.15 57.91 10.93
CA MET A 6 65.79 57.68 12.22
C MET A 6 65.60 56.27 12.79
N THR A 7 66.74 55.71 13.11
CA THR A 7 67.07 54.46 13.80
C THR A 7 66.74 54.52 15.30
N ALA A 8 66.58 53.34 15.91
CA ALA A 8 67.13 52.93 17.22
C ALA A 8 66.20 52.73 18.45
N LYS A 9 66.37 51.52 19.01
CA LYS A 9 66.55 51.13 20.43
C LYS A 9 65.36 51.06 21.42
N ARG A 10 64.99 49.81 21.76
CA ARG A 10 65.24 49.09 23.04
C ARG A 10 64.63 49.64 24.36
N TYR A 11 63.68 48.84 24.93
CA TYR A 11 63.59 48.28 26.31
C TYR A 11 62.31 48.54 27.13
N LEU A 12 61.86 47.43 27.79
CA LEU A 12 61.16 47.33 29.10
C LEU A 12 59.71 47.88 29.15
N ILE A 13 58.67 47.32 29.77
CA ILE A 13 58.44 46.41 30.91
C ILE A 13 56.98 45.89 30.88
N LEU A 14 56.77 44.68 31.40
CA LEU A 14 55.56 44.04 31.99
C LEU A 14 54.14 44.54 31.60
N SER A 15 53.30 43.62 31.15
CA SER A 15 52.20 43.07 31.98
C SER A 15 51.41 41.97 31.24
N VAL A 16 51.40 40.79 31.84
CA VAL A 16 50.54 39.61 31.60
C VAL A 16 49.23 39.85 32.39
N PRO A 17 48.02 39.40 32.01
CA PRO A 17 47.72 38.14 31.33
C PRO A 17 46.78 38.19 30.11
N ILE A 18 47.00 37.22 29.23
CA ILE A 18 46.14 36.80 28.15
C ILE A 18 44.82 36.27 28.73
N PHE A 19 43.72 36.84 28.26
CA PHE A 19 42.36 36.33 28.34
C PHE A 19 42.34 34.87 27.86
N MET A 20 42.31 33.93 28.79
CA MET A 20 42.05 32.53 28.47
C MET A 20 40.58 32.41 28.06
N LEU A 21 40.36 32.00 26.81
CA LEU A 21 39.07 31.72 26.21
C LEU A 21 38.19 30.87 27.13
N PHE A 22 37.04 31.41 27.50
CA PHE A 22 35.86 30.62 27.85
C PHE A 22 35.40 29.88 26.58
N ILE A 23 35.62 28.56 26.55
CA ILE A 23 34.80 27.64 25.76
C ILE A 23 34.38 26.51 26.69
N TRP A 24 33.32 26.76 27.45
CA TRP A 24 32.57 25.69 28.08
C TRP A 24 31.86 24.92 26.96
N ALA A 25 32.51 23.85 26.51
CA ALA A 25 31.86 22.84 25.71
C ALA A 25 30.82 22.15 26.59
N CYS A 26 29.54 22.49 26.42
CA CYS A 26 28.47 21.61 26.85
C CYS A 26 28.45 20.43 25.87
N THR A 27 29.32 19.47 26.10
CA THR A 27 29.25 18.18 25.41
C THR A 27 28.16 17.36 26.10
N PRO A 28 27.10 16.94 25.40
CA PRO A 28 26.18 15.96 25.98
C PRO A 28 26.98 14.67 26.19
N GLN A 29 27.13 14.25 27.45
CA GLN A 29 27.72 12.96 27.76
C GLN A 29 26.77 11.87 27.27
N VAL A 30 27.10 11.28 26.12
CA VAL A 30 26.53 10.01 25.69
C VAL A 30 27.06 8.94 26.64
N VAL A 31 26.25 8.58 27.63
CA VAL A 31 26.51 7.42 28.48
C VAL A 31 26.31 6.18 27.61
N LEU A 32 27.40 5.62 27.08
CA LEU A 32 27.40 4.32 26.43
C LEU A 32 27.13 3.26 27.50
N ARG A 33 25.88 2.85 27.66
CA ARG A 33 25.53 1.63 28.40
C ARG A 33 25.94 0.44 27.53
N PRO A 34 26.77 -0.50 28.03
CA PRO A 34 27.01 -1.73 27.31
C PRO A 34 25.72 -2.57 27.39
N ASN A 35 25.26 -3.03 26.22
CA ASN A 35 24.29 -4.12 26.07
C ASN A 35 22.80 -3.78 26.26
N ILE A 36 22.29 -2.82 25.49
CA ILE A 36 20.88 -2.89 25.04
C ILE A 36 20.93 -3.55 23.67
N PRO A 37 20.29 -4.72 23.44
CA PRO A 37 20.11 -5.21 22.09
C PRO A 37 19.29 -4.15 21.34
N ILE A 38 19.88 -3.61 20.28
CA ILE A 38 19.12 -2.82 19.31
C ILE A 38 18.11 -3.83 18.76
N LEU A 39 16.84 -3.70 19.17
CA LEU A 39 15.76 -4.39 18.50
C LEU A 39 15.69 -3.74 17.13
N ASP A 40 16.35 -4.36 16.15
CA ASP A 40 16.14 -4.08 14.74
C ASP A 40 14.65 -4.26 14.48
N THR A 41 13.89 -3.18 14.64
CA THR A 41 12.48 -3.14 14.33
C THR A 41 12.37 -2.90 12.82
N HIS A 42 12.98 -3.79 12.04
CA HIS A 42 12.34 -4.19 10.81
C HIS A 42 11.14 -5.03 11.26
N ALA A 43 10.03 -4.36 11.56
CA ALA A 43 8.76 -5.04 11.66
C ALA A 43 8.53 -5.68 10.30
N VAL A 44 8.88 -6.96 10.18
CA VAL A 44 8.37 -7.81 9.12
C VAL A 44 6.88 -7.87 9.40
N GLU A 45 6.12 -6.95 8.81
CA GLU A 45 4.67 -6.91 8.91
C GLU A 45 4.16 -8.22 8.32
N THR A 46 3.95 -9.18 9.21
CA THR A 46 3.57 -10.53 8.88
C THR A 46 2.07 -10.53 8.68
N ALA A 47 1.61 -11.08 7.55
CA ALA A 47 0.19 -11.17 7.24
C ALA A 47 -0.58 -11.81 8.41
N MET A 48 -1.70 -11.20 8.78
CA MET A 48 -2.58 -11.69 9.83
C MET A 48 -3.30 -12.96 9.36
N ALA A 49 -3.62 -13.87 10.29
CA ALA A 49 -4.49 -14.99 9.97
C ALA A 49 -5.93 -14.51 9.73
N PRO A 50 -6.63 -15.04 8.70
CA PRO A 50 -8.05 -14.74 8.50
C PRO A 50 -8.92 -15.19 9.68
N LEU A 51 -10.03 -14.48 9.91
CA LEU A 51 -11.03 -14.88 10.92
C LEU A 51 -11.84 -16.09 10.43
N VAL A 52 -12.55 -16.75 11.35
CA VAL A 52 -13.44 -17.88 11.00
C VAL A 52 -14.47 -17.44 9.96
N GLY A 53 -14.57 -18.17 8.85
CA GLY A 53 -15.47 -17.87 7.74
C GLY A 53 -14.92 -16.89 6.70
N GLN A 54 -13.68 -16.39 6.89
CA GLN A 54 -12.95 -15.62 5.89
C GLN A 54 -12.00 -16.50 5.08
N ASP A 55 -11.78 -16.14 3.82
CA ASP A 55 -10.72 -16.70 2.99
C ASP A 55 -9.37 -15.98 3.19
N ALA A 56 -8.34 -16.39 2.46
CA ALA A 56 -7.00 -15.82 2.56
C ALA A 56 -6.90 -14.34 2.10
N HIS A 57 -7.97 -13.76 1.54
CA HIS A 57 -8.08 -12.32 1.28
C HIS A 57 -9.01 -11.60 2.27
N PHE A 58 -9.32 -12.25 3.40
CA PHE A 58 -10.16 -11.72 4.48
C PHE A 58 -11.63 -11.45 4.08
N LEU A 59 -12.09 -12.07 2.98
CA LEU A 59 -13.47 -11.94 2.50
C LEU A 59 -14.34 -13.13 2.92
N THR A 60 -15.62 -12.86 3.16
CA THR A 60 -16.63 -13.85 3.55
C THR A 60 -17.61 -14.13 2.41
N ALA A 61 -18.39 -15.20 2.52
CA ALA A 61 -19.44 -15.53 1.54
C ALA A 61 -20.55 -14.49 1.39
N THR A 62 -20.66 -13.52 2.32
CA THR A 62 -21.65 -12.44 2.28
C THR A 62 -21.04 -11.11 1.81
N ASP A 63 -19.75 -11.08 1.47
CA ASP A 63 -19.14 -9.92 0.83
C ASP A 63 -19.36 -9.97 -0.68
N PHE A 64 -19.86 -8.88 -1.25
CA PHE A 64 -20.07 -8.72 -2.69
C PHE A 64 -19.12 -7.68 -3.24
N PHE A 65 -18.57 -7.96 -4.42
CA PHE A 65 -18.02 -6.91 -5.27
C PHE A 65 -19.13 -6.28 -6.07
N PHE A 66 -19.14 -4.95 -6.20
CA PHE A 66 -20.19 -4.24 -6.91
C PHE A 66 -19.68 -3.00 -7.64
N MET A 67 -20.43 -2.59 -8.66
CA MET A 67 -20.24 -1.36 -9.42
C MET A 67 -21.62 -0.81 -9.83
N GLU A 68 -21.70 0.51 -10.02
CA GLU A 68 -22.90 1.15 -10.56
C GLU A 68 -23.25 0.57 -11.92
N GLU A 69 -22.24 0.42 -12.79
CA GLU A 69 -22.32 -0.19 -14.12
C GLU A 69 -21.25 -1.28 -14.28
N PRO A 70 -21.47 -2.31 -15.11
CA PRO A 70 -20.47 -3.33 -15.38
C PRO A 70 -19.24 -2.76 -16.10
N LEU A 71 -18.08 -3.39 -15.91
CA LEU A 71 -16.83 -3.02 -16.59
C LEU A 71 -17.05 -2.98 -18.12
N PRO A 72 -16.93 -1.82 -18.78
CA PRO A 72 -17.11 -1.73 -20.22
C PRO A 72 -16.08 -2.57 -20.99
N ASN A 73 -16.46 -3.08 -22.16
CA ASN A 73 -15.51 -3.82 -23.01
C ASN A 73 -14.36 -2.94 -23.54
N SER A 74 -14.58 -1.62 -23.63
CA SER A 74 -13.57 -0.64 -24.02
C SER A 74 -12.59 -0.29 -22.91
N SER A 75 -12.91 -0.61 -21.64
CA SER A 75 -12.02 -0.32 -20.52
C SER A 75 -11.14 -1.52 -20.18
N SER A 76 -9.85 -1.27 -19.95
CA SER A 76 -8.88 -2.27 -19.52
C SER A 76 -9.04 -2.62 -18.04
N TRP A 77 -9.54 -1.69 -17.22
CA TRP A 77 -9.79 -1.88 -15.79
C TRP A 77 -10.81 -0.88 -15.25
N ASP A 78 -11.33 -1.13 -14.04
CA ASP A 78 -12.08 -0.15 -13.26
C ASP A 78 -11.94 -0.44 -11.76
N LEU A 79 -12.30 0.52 -10.91
CA LEU A 79 -12.45 0.31 -9.48
C LEU A 79 -13.71 -0.50 -9.20
N VAL A 80 -13.58 -1.50 -8.35
CA VAL A 80 -14.70 -2.31 -7.87
C VAL A 80 -14.81 -2.19 -6.36
N PHE A 81 -16.03 -2.06 -5.86
CA PHE A 81 -16.25 -1.80 -4.44
C PHE A 81 -16.64 -3.09 -3.71
N LEU A 82 -16.16 -3.23 -2.48
CA LEU A 82 -16.61 -4.26 -1.56
C LEU A 82 -17.84 -3.76 -0.78
N GLY A 83 -18.90 -4.57 -0.71
CA GLY A 83 -20.16 -4.17 -0.11
C GLY A 83 -20.98 -5.29 0.49
N LYS A 84 -22.03 -4.87 1.20
CA LYS A 84 -23.13 -5.71 1.68
C LYS A 84 -24.43 -5.29 1.01
N VAL A 85 -25.29 -6.25 0.68
CA VAL A 85 -26.62 -5.97 0.11
C VAL A 85 -27.55 -5.45 1.22
N ILE A 86 -28.09 -4.25 1.05
CA ILE A 86 -29.18 -3.69 1.87
C ILE A 86 -30.52 -4.14 1.26
N GLN A 87 -30.68 -3.95 -0.04
CA GLN A 87 -31.87 -4.32 -0.79
C GLN A 87 -31.46 -5.07 -2.06
N ALA A 88 -31.97 -6.30 -2.21
CA ALA A 88 -31.75 -7.11 -3.40
C ALA A 88 -32.37 -6.45 -4.65
N PRO A 89 -31.81 -6.70 -5.85
CA PRO A 89 -32.36 -6.17 -7.09
C PRO A 89 -33.75 -6.74 -7.37
N SER A 90 -34.67 -5.88 -7.80
CA SER A 90 -36.02 -6.26 -8.19
C SER A 90 -36.56 -5.36 -9.30
N ILE A 91 -37.70 -5.73 -9.88
CA ILE A 91 -38.39 -4.91 -10.89
C ILE A 91 -38.74 -3.52 -10.31
N GLN A 92 -39.06 -3.44 -9.03
CA GLN A 92 -39.39 -2.18 -8.35
C GLN A 92 -38.17 -1.25 -8.19
N THR A 93 -36.97 -1.79 -8.29
CA THR A 93 -35.70 -1.03 -8.21
C THR A 93 -34.98 -0.93 -9.55
N ASP A 94 -35.70 -1.11 -10.67
CA ASP A 94 -35.10 -1.16 -12.02
C ASP A 94 -33.94 -2.17 -12.11
N ASN A 95 -34.08 -3.30 -11.42
CA ASN A 95 -33.09 -4.35 -11.27
C ASN A 95 -31.74 -3.88 -10.67
N GLN A 96 -31.74 -2.79 -9.91
CA GLN A 96 -30.58 -2.33 -9.13
C GLN A 96 -30.64 -2.85 -7.70
N ALA A 97 -29.49 -3.22 -7.14
CA ALA A 97 -29.36 -3.53 -5.72
C ALA A 97 -28.92 -2.29 -4.96
N GLN A 98 -29.48 -2.07 -3.76
CA GLN A 98 -28.95 -1.08 -2.84
C GLN A 98 -27.83 -1.70 -2.02
N MET A 99 -26.62 -1.13 -2.11
CA MET A 99 -25.40 -1.64 -1.50
C MET A 99 -24.91 -0.71 -0.40
N LEU A 100 -24.48 -1.28 0.72
CA LEU A 100 -23.64 -0.59 1.71
C LEU A 100 -22.17 -0.81 1.34
N ARG A 101 -21.44 0.25 1.00
CA ARG A 101 -20.00 0.17 0.75
C ARG A 101 -19.27 -0.04 2.08
N VAL A 102 -18.41 -1.06 2.13
CA VAL A 102 -17.67 -1.43 3.36
C VAL A 102 -16.63 -0.36 3.74
N GLN A 103 -16.04 0.32 2.76
CA GLN A 103 -14.95 1.27 2.95
C GLN A 103 -15.36 2.51 3.75
N ASP A 104 -16.54 3.08 3.46
CA ASP A 104 -16.97 4.38 3.96
C ASP A 104 -18.39 4.40 4.54
N GLY A 105 -19.13 3.28 4.46
CA GLY A 105 -20.51 3.18 4.92
C GLY A 105 -21.52 3.90 4.02
N SER A 106 -21.10 4.41 2.85
CA SER A 106 -22.01 5.03 1.89
C SER A 106 -22.96 4.00 1.27
N THR A 107 -24.11 4.48 0.83
CA THR A 107 -25.10 3.65 0.13
C THR A 107 -25.09 3.97 -1.36
N VAL A 108 -25.06 2.93 -2.20
CA VAL A 108 -24.96 3.05 -3.67
C VAL A 108 -25.97 2.11 -4.33
N TRP A 109 -26.63 2.57 -5.39
CA TRP A 109 -27.44 1.70 -6.25
C TRP A 109 -26.56 1.09 -7.34
N ALA A 110 -26.46 -0.24 -7.37
CA ALA A 110 -25.55 -0.97 -8.25
C ALA A 110 -26.32 -1.84 -9.25
N ARG A 111 -25.96 -1.78 -10.54
CA ARG A 111 -26.45 -2.71 -11.57
C ARG A 111 -25.60 -3.97 -11.69
N TRP A 112 -24.36 -3.93 -11.20
CA TRP A 112 -23.45 -5.07 -11.29
C TRP A 112 -22.98 -5.50 -9.90
N LEU A 113 -23.17 -6.79 -9.60
CA LEU A 113 -22.76 -7.42 -8.35
C LEU A 113 -22.15 -8.78 -8.67
N ALA A 114 -21.13 -9.17 -7.92
CA ALA A 114 -20.50 -10.47 -8.03
C ALA A 114 -20.07 -11.01 -6.67
N THR A 115 -20.36 -12.30 -6.47
CA THR A 115 -19.63 -13.11 -5.49
C THR A 115 -18.35 -13.62 -6.14
N THR A 116 -17.31 -13.84 -5.33
CA THR A 116 -16.01 -14.26 -5.82
C THR A 116 -15.39 -15.32 -4.95
N ARG A 117 -14.43 -16.04 -5.52
CA ARG A 117 -13.49 -16.90 -4.79
C ARG A 117 -12.07 -16.58 -5.23
N ILE A 118 -11.09 -16.99 -4.42
CA ILE A 118 -9.69 -16.95 -4.81
C ILE A 118 -9.49 -17.79 -6.08
N ALA A 119 -8.71 -17.26 -7.02
CA ALA A 119 -8.37 -17.93 -8.27
C ALA A 119 -7.53 -19.17 -8.00
N THR A 120 -7.77 -20.21 -8.79
CA THR A 120 -6.94 -21.42 -8.84
C THR A 120 -6.07 -21.39 -10.09
N ALA A 121 -5.11 -22.31 -10.19
CA ALA A 121 -4.28 -22.43 -11.41
C ALA A 121 -5.13 -22.63 -12.67
N ALA A 122 -6.27 -23.33 -12.57
CA ALA A 122 -7.18 -23.56 -13.70
C ALA A 122 -7.90 -22.29 -14.19
N ASP A 123 -7.93 -21.23 -13.39
CA ASP A 123 -8.55 -19.96 -13.76
C ASP A 123 -7.61 -19.05 -14.58
N ILE A 124 -6.30 -19.30 -14.53
CA ILE A 124 -5.27 -18.44 -15.10
C ILE A 124 -5.25 -18.61 -16.63
N SER A 125 -5.97 -17.74 -17.32
CA SER A 125 -6.16 -17.81 -18.77
C SER A 125 -6.36 -16.41 -19.37
N LEU A 126 -5.92 -16.23 -20.62
CA LEU A 126 -6.08 -14.95 -21.33
C LEU A 126 -7.55 -14.56 -21.45
N GLY A 127 -7.82 -13.27 -21.26
CA GLY A 127 -9.17 -12.70 -21.32
C GLY A 127 -10.04 -12.95 -20.08
N LYS A 128 -9.58 -13.76 -19.11
CA LYS A 128 -10.32 -14.02 -17.87
C LYS A 128 -10.50 -12.73 -17.09
N THR A 129 -11.75 -12.39 -16.77
CA THR A 129 -12.07 -11.31 -15.84
C THR A 129 -11.69 -11.71 -14.42
N VAL A 130 -10.92 -10.86 -13.76
CA VAL A 130 -10.38 -11.04 -12.42
C VAL A 130 -10.57 -9.79 -11.59
N ILE A 131 -10.62 -9.97 -10.28
CA ILE A 131 -10.62 -8.91 -9.28
C ILE A 131 -9.38 -9.08 -8.40
N PHE A 132 -8.67 -8.01 -8.10
CA PHE A 132 -7.48 -8.06 -7.26
C PHE A 132 -7.34 -6.81 -6.41
N TYR A 133 -6.65 -6.95 -5.29
CA TYR A 133 -6.39 -5.87 -4.36
C TYR A 133 -5.30 -4.94 -4.90
N ASP A 134 -5.51 -3.63 -4.78
CA ASP A 134 -4.58 -2.57 -5.20
C ASP A 134 -4.27 -1.59 -4.06
N GLY A 135 -3.87 -2.11 -2.90
CA GLY A 135 -3.44 -1.28 -1.77
C GLY A 135 -1.95 -1.35 -1.46
N GLU A 136 -1.25 -2.44 -1.81
CA GLU A 136 0.19 -2.57 -1.58
C GLU A 136 0.88 -3.31 -2.74
N TRP A 137 2.12 -2.91 -3.04
CA TRP A 137 2.95 -3.48 -4.08
C TRP A 137 4.20 -4.12 -3.48
N GLY A 138 4.50 -5.34 -3.90
CA GLY A 138 5.73 -6.06 -3.55
C GLY A 138 6.88 -5.73 -4.50
N GLU A 139 7.91 -6.58 -4.48
CA GLU A 139 9.08 -6.42 -5.35
C GLU A 139 8.70 -6.36 -6.84
N GLY A 140 9.30 -5.42 -7.56
CA GLY A 140 9.10 -5.27 -9.01
C GLY A 140 7.71 -4.77 -9.42
N ASP A 141 7.03 -4.02 -8.55
CA ASP A 141 5.69 -3.42 -8.74
C ASP A 141 4.57 -4.45 -8.90
N VAL A 142 4.75 -5.62 -8.27
CA VAL A 142 3.72 -6.68 -8.27
C VAL A 142 2.69 -6.37 -7.21
N ARG A 143 1.42 -6.26 -7.60
CA ARG A 143 0.29 -6.13 -6.65
C ARG A 143 0.13 -7.43 -5.85
N ILE A 144 0.21 -7.33 -4.54
CA ILE A 144 0.16 -8.45 -3.60
C ILE A 144 -1.21 -8.52 -2.89
N PRO A 145 -1.63 -9.69 -2.36
CA PRO A 145 -2.89 -9.78 -1.62
C PRO A 145 -2.89 -8.89 -0.36
N PRO A 146 -4.08 -8.54 0.18
CA PRO A 146 -4.17 -7.85 1.46
C PRO A 146 -3.49 -8.68 2.54
N LYS A 147 -2.91 -8.02 3.55
CA LYS A 147 -2.21 -8.67 4.67
C LYS A 147 -3.06 -8.70 5.93
N SER A 148 -4.15 -7.92 5.97
CA SER A 148 -5.06 -7.88 7.09
C SER A 148 -6.52 -7.70 6.65
N ASN A 149 -7.45 -7.95 7.57
CA ASN A 149 -8.87 -7.62 7.36
C ASN A 149 -9.09 -6.11 7.21
N GLN A 150 -8.23 -5.28 7.80
CA GLN A 150 -8.28 -3.82 7.61
C GLN A 150 -7.98 -3.48 6.16
N ASP A 151 -6.85 -3.96 5.63
CA ASP A 151 -6.42 -3.76 4.24
C ASP A 151 -7.54 -4.09 3.26
N ALA A 152 -8.05 -5.32 3.35
CA ALA A 152 -9.06 -5.85 2.44
C ALA A 152 -10.35 -5.02 2.41
N ARG A 153 -10.64 -4.25 3.48
CA ARG A 153 -11.89 -3.51 3.67
C ARG A 153 -11.76 -2.00 3.53
N SER A 154 -10.56 -1.43 3.69
CA SER A 154 -10.33 0.02 3.61
C SER A 154 -9.64 0.49 2.34
N LEU A 155 -9.01 -0.40 1.58
CA LEU A 155 -8.22 -0.05 0.39
C LEU A 155 -8.85 -0.58 -0.91
N ALA A 156 -8.31 -0.13 -2.04
CA ALA A 156 -8.93 -0.29 -3.35
C ALA A 156 -8.85 -1.74 -3.87
N TRP A 157 -9.87 -2.11 -4.64
CA TRP A 157 -9.90 -3.31 -5.46
C TRP A 157 -10.12 -2.91 -6.92
N ILE A 158 -9.52 -3.65 -7.83
CA ILE A 158 -9.60 -3.43 -9.27
C ILE A 158 -10.24 -4.65 -9.94
N ILE A 159 -11.14 -4.41 -10.88
CA ILE A 159 -11.60 -5.42 -11.85
C ILE A 159 -10.91 -5.19 -13.19
N SER A 160 -10.38 -6.26 -13.79
CA SER A 160 -9.69 -6.20 -15.08
C SER A 160 -9.71 -7.57 -15.77
N ARG A 161 -9.01 -7.72 -16.89
CA ARG A 161 -8.85 -8.96 -17.64
C ARG A 161 -7.37 -9.34 -17.70
N ILE A 162 -7.07 -10.63 -17.57
CA ILE A 162 -5.70 -11.15 -17.78
C ILE A 162 -5.33 -10.96 -19.25
N THR A 163 -4.23 -10.25 -19.51
CA THR A 163 -3.72 -9.96 -20.86
C THR A 163 -2.43 -10.71 -21.17
N ASP A 164 -1.70 -11.18 -20.15
CA ASP A 164 -0.49 -11.99 -20.33
C ASP A 164 -0.31 -13.01 -19.20
N THR A 165 0.05 -14.24 -19.55
CA THR A 165 0.37 -15.35 -18.63
C THR A 165 1.81 -15.84 -18.76
N SER A 166 2.64 -15.17 -19.57
CA SER A 166 4.03 -15.53 -19.84
C SER A 166 4.92 -15.50 -18.60
N GLU A 167 4.59 -14.62 -17.63
CA GLU A 167 5.36 -14.41 -16.39
C GLU A 167 4.86 -15.25 -15.20
N THR A 168 3.98 -16.23 -15.43
CA THR A 168 3.44 -17.09 -14.35
C THR A 168 4.53 -17.84 -13.59
N PHE A 169 5.64 -18.18 -14.23
CA PHE A 169 6.83 -18.78 -13.59
C PHE A 169 7.50 -17.84 -12.58
N ARG A 170 7.29 -16.52 -12.68
CA ARG A 170 7.71 -15.51 -11.69
C ARG A 170 6.65 -15.24 -10.63
N GLY A 171 5.51 -15.92 -10.69
CA GLY A 171 4.45 -15.83 -9.68
C GLY A 171 3.44 -14.70 -9.90
N TYR A 172 3.37 -14.11 -11.11
CA TYR A 172 2.38 -13.08 -11.45
C TYR A 172 1.87 -13.21 -12.90
N VAL A 173 0.79 -12.48 -13.21
CA VAL A 173 0.27 -12.25 -14.56
C VAL A 173 0.19 -10.76 -14.86
N LEU A 174 0.01 -10.38 -16.12
CA LEU A 174 -0.38 -9.01 -16.47
C LEU A 174 -1.89 -8.92 -16.64
N CYS A 175 -2.49 -7.92 -16.00
CA CYS A 175 -3.89 -7.55 -16.15
C CYS A 175 -3.98 -6.17 -16.81
N GLY A 176 -4.95 -5.98 -17.69
CA GLY A 176 -5.22 -4.67 -18.32
C GLY A 176 -4.07 -4.11 -19.17
N GLY A 177 -3.06 -4.93 -19.51
CA GLY A 177 -1.92 -4.57 -20.34
C GLY A 177 -0.59 -4.54 -19.59
N ASP A 178 -0.54 -3.92 -18.41
CA ASP A 178 0.72 -3.58 -17.72
C ASP A 178 0.71 -3.87 -16.21
N MET A 179 -0.46 -4.13 -15.61
CA MET A 179 -0.55 -4.34 -14.17
C MET A 179 -0.06 -5.74 -13.80
N LYS A 180 1.10 -5.82 -13.15
CA LYS A 180 1.60 -7.07 -12.56
C LYS A 180 0.77 -7.43 -11.34
N VAL A 181 0.12 -8.59 -11.38
CA VAL A 181 -0.73 -9.07 -10.27
C VAL A 181 -0.25 -10.44 -9.84
N SER A 182 0.09 -10.58 -8.56
CA SER A 182 0.49 -11.86 -7.98
C SER A 182 -0.60 -12.91 -8.21
N LEU A 183 -0.21 -14.14 -8.52
CA LEU A 183 -1.14 -15.28 -8.60
C LEU A 183 -1.91 -15.49 -7.30
N LYS A 184 -1.36 -15.04 -6.16
CA LYS A 184 -2.01 -15.10 -4.85
C LYS A 184 -2.98 -13.95 -4.59
N ASN A 185 -3.05 -12.93 -5.45
CA ASN A 185 -3.92 -11.76 -5.30
C ASN A 185 -5.16 -11.82 -6.22
N LEU A 186 -5.32 -12.88 -7.02
CA LEU A 186 -6.40 -12.97 -7.98
C LEU A 186 -7.65 -13.58 -7.36
N ARG A 187 -8.80 -12.95 -7.65
CA ARG A 187 -10.13 -13.48 -7.41
C ARG A 187 -10.88 -13.61 -8.73
N VAL A 188 -11.73 -14.62 -8.81
CA VAL A 188 -12.62 -14.85 -9.96
C VAL A 188 -14.07 -14.79 -9.53
N ILE A 189 -14.90 -14.30 -10.45
CA ILE A 189 -16.35 -14.25 -10.28
C ILE A 189 -16.91 -15.68 -10.26
N VAL A 190 -17.72 -15.98 -9.25
CA VAL A 190 -18.52 -17.21 -9.21
C VAL A 190 -19.83 -16.90 -9.93
N THR A 191 -20.01 -17.45 -11.13
CA THR A 191 -21.29 -17.34 -11.84
C THR A 191 -22.41 -17.91 -10.98
N GLN A 192 -23.44 -17.10 -10.78
CA GLN A 192 -24.73 -17.55 -10.22
C GLN A 192 -25.54 -18.26 -11.30
#